data_AF-A0A6G1X0L7-F1
#
_entry.id   AF-A0A6G1X0L7-F1
#
_cell.length_a   1.000
_cell.length_b   1.000
_cell.length_c   1.000
_cell.angle_alpha   90.00
_cell.angle_beta   90.00
_cell.angle_gamma   90.00
#
_symmetry.space_group_name_H-M   'P 1'
#
loop_
_entity.id
_entity.type
_entity.pdbx_description
1 polymer ?
#
loop_
_entity_poly.entity_id
_entity_poly.type
_entity_poly.pdbx_seq_one_letter_code
_entity_poly.pdbx_strand_id
1 'polypeptide(L)'
;MVGWLLVLIIGLIALTLLLGPFGAIPFAFAQGMSTFDTAIAVSIIHAFLVPVWFGFFEFIGYSMRYKNRIVSRVIGYATAKSKRFRADAYIQKFERRVGQFGFALGVVGFTFLFGVSWAALCAYVLNIKKKTIIASIAVGAVISSIFWTFAFAGIVEVLPSPLILYLILIAVTFAFIIYKKVRERKLLRKIFRPLLKNR
;
A
#
# COMPACT_ATOMS: atom_id res chain seq x y z
N MET A 1 2.31 31.25 9.55
CA MET A 1 2.52 30.61 8.22
C MET A 1 3.25 29.27 8.30
N VAL A 2 4.39 29.14 8.99
CA VAL A 2 5.16 27.88 9.05
C VAL A 2 4.37 26.69 9.61
N GLY A 3 3.54 26.91 10.64
CA GLY A 3 2.75 25.83 11.26
C GLY A 3 1.70 25.20 10.33
N TRP A 4 1.06 25.99 9.46
CA TRP A 4 0.01 25.48 8.56
C TRP A 4 0.61 24.63 7.43
N LEU A 5 1.75 25.06 6.88
CA LEU A 5 2.48 24.31 5.86
C LEU A 5 2.96 22.94 6.40
N LEU A 6 3.45 22.90 7.65
CA LEU A 6 3.85 21.66 8.29
C LEU A 6 2.68 20.68 8.45
N VAL A 7 1.52 21.15 8.90
CA VAL A 7 0.32 20.31 9.06
C VAL A 7 -0.12 19.75 7.71
N LEU A 8 -0.08 20.55 6.65
CA LEU A 8 -0.42 20.11 5.29
C LEU A 8 0.53 19.02 4.79
N ILE A 9 1.85 19.21 4.95
CA ILE A 9 2.86 18.23 4.53
C ILE A 9 2.72 16.92 5.32
N ILE A 10 2.57 17.01 6.64
CA ILE A 10 2.38 15.82 7.49
C ILE A 10 1.09 15.09 7.11
N GLY A 11 0.01 15.83 6.88
CA GLY A 11 -1.28 15.28 6.43
C GLY A 11 -1.16 14.55 5.09
N LEU A 12 -0.49 15.15 4.11
CA LEU A 12 -0.23 14.53 2.81
C LEU A 12 0.61 13.26 2.96
N ILE A 13 1.69 13.28 3.74
CA ILE A 13 2.52 12.09 3.97
C ILE A 13 1.70 10.98 4.65
N ALA A 14 0.95 11.30 5.70
CA ALA A 14 0.15 10.32 6.43
C ALA A 14 -0.95 9.69 5.56
N LEU A 15 -1.67 10.50 4.77
CA LEU A 15 -2.70 10.00 3.87
C LEU A 15 -2.11 9.20 2.71
N THR A 16 -0.97 9.63 2.16
CA THR A 16 -0.25 8.88 1.13
C THR A 16 0.22 7.52 1.66
N LEU A 17 0.71 7.47 2.91
CA LEU A 17 1.13 6.23 3.55
C LEU A 17 -0.01 5.24 3.75
N LEU A 18 -1.17 5.72 4.22
CA LEU A 18 -2.30 4.88 4.63
C LEU A 18 -3.21 4.49 3.46
N LEU A 19 -3.51 5.45 2.59
CA LEU A 19 -4.54 5.35 1.55
C LEU A 19 -3.98 5.56 0.15
N GLY A 20 -2.69 5.85 0.00
CA GLY A 20 -2.07 6.12 -1.29
C GLY A 20 -2.62 7.41 -1.95
N PRO A 21 -2.66 7.47 -3.29
CA PRO A 21 -3.07 8.67 -4.00
C PRO A 21 -4.56 8.99 -3.79
N PHE A 22 -5.37 7.95 -3.56
CA PHE A 22 -6.80 8.08 -3.26
C PHE A 22 -7.08 8.94 -2.04
N GLY A 23 -6.26 8.89 -0.99
CA GLY A 23 -6.44 9.72 0.20
C GLY A 23 -5.77 11.08 0.09
N ALA A 24 -4.57 11.12 -0.48
CA ALA A 24 -3.74 12.32 -0.48
C ALA A 24 -4.23 13.40 -1.45
N ILE A 25 -4.71 13.01 -2.64
CA ILE A 25 -5.11 13.97 -3.69
C ILE A 25 -6.40 14.71 -3.31
N PRO A 26 -7.50 14.06 -2.86
CA PRO A 26 -8.69 14.79 -2.41
C PRO A 26 -8.39 15.71 -1.23
N PHE A 27 -7.47 15.32 -0.34
CA PHE A 27 -7.02 16.19 0.74
C PHE A 27 -6.26 17.42 0.22
N ALA A 28 -5.34 17.26 -0.74
CA ALA A 28 -4.64 18.37 -1.37
C ALA A 28 -5.61 19.39 -2.00
N PHE A 29 -6.61 18.90 -2.74
CA PHE A 29 -7.65 19.74 -3.32
C PHE A 29 -8.54 20.40 -2.27
N ALA A 30 -8.88 19.70 -1.20
CA ALA A 30 -9.60 20.28 -0.06
C ALA A 30 -8.82 21.40 0.63
N GLN A 31 -7.49 21.39 0.58
CA GLN A 31 -6.63 22.46 1.08
C GLN A 31 -6.38 23.57 0.03
N GLY A 32 -6.99 23.49 -1.15
CA GLY A 32 -6.89 24.50 -2.20
C GLY A 32 -5.63 24.42 -3.06
N MET A 33 -4.91 23.28 -3.05
CA MET A 33 -3.77 23.09 -3.94
C MET A 33 -4.21 23.00 -5.40
N SER A 34 -3.42 23.56 -6.32
CA SER A 34 -3.66 23.41 -7.75
C SER A 34 -3.45 21.96 -8.22
N THR A 35 -4.01 21.60 -9.37
CA THR A 35 -3.79 20.28 -10.02
C THR A 35 -2.32 19.99 -10.23
N PHE A 36 -1.56 20.99 -10.67
CA PHE A 36 -0.13 20.85 -10.93
C PHE A 36 0.67 20.65 -9.64
N ASP A 37 0.43 21.48 -8.62
CA ASP A 37 1.12 21.38 -7.33
C ASP A 37 0.80 20.06 -6.64
N THR A 38 -0.46 19.61 -6.74
CA THR A 38 -0.91 18.32 -6.19
C THR A 38 -0.20 17.17 -6.87
N ALA A 39 -0.14 17.17 -8.21
CA ALA A 39 0.52 16.11 -8.96
C ALA A 39 2.01 16.00 -8.60
N ILE A 40 2.70 17.14 -8.50
CA ILE A 40 4.13 17.18 -8.13
C ILE A 40 4.33 16.74 -6.68
N ALA A 41 3.61 17.34 -5.73
CA ALA A 41 3.78 17.07 -4.31
C ALA A 41 3.51 15.60 -3.98
N VAL A 42 2.38 15.06 -4.46
CA VAL A 42 2.01 13.65 -4.22
C VAL A 42 2.99 12.71 -4.91
N SER A 43 3.45 13.01 -6.13
CA SER A 43 4.44 12.18 -6.84
C SER A 43 5.79 12.14 -6.11
N ILE A 44 6.29 13.28 -5.64
CA ILE A 44 7.55 13.35 -4.88
C ILE A 44 7.42 12.56 -3.58
N ILE A 45 6.35 12.77 -2.81
CA ILE A 45 6.11 12.05 -1.56
C ILE A 45 6.04 10.54 -1.83
N HIS A 46 5.27 10.11 -2.83
CA HIS A 46 5.14 8.70 -3.19
C HIS A 46 6.46 8.07 -3.61
N ALA A 47 7.22 8.73 -4.49
CA ALA A 47 8.51 8.23 -4.95
C ALA A 47 9.51 8.14 -3.78
N PHE A 48 9.51 9.12 -2.88
CA PHE A 48 10.36 9.13 -1.69
C PHE A 48 9.98 8.05 -0.66
N LEU A 49 8.70 7.69 -0.56
CA LEU A 49 8.27 6.60 0.31
C LEU A 49 8.82 5.23 -0.10
N VAL A 50 9.17 5.02 -1.38
CA VAL A 50 9.73 3.75 -1.87
C VAL A 50 11.03 3.39 -1.14
N PRO A 51 12.12 4.19 -1.20
CA PRO A 51 13.35 3.87 -0.48
C PRO A 51 13.16 3.84 1.03
N VAL A 52 12.27 4.67 1.60
CA VAL A 52 11.95 4.66 3.04
C VAL A 52 11.39 3.30 3.46
N TRP A 53 10.43 2.75 2.73
CA TRP A 53 9.86 1.44 3.02
C TRP A 53 10.89 0.32 2.88
N PHE A 54 11.69 0.31 1.82
CA PHE A 54 12.73 -0.71 1.66
C PHE A 54 13.82 -0.61 2.72
N GLY A 55 14.21 0.60 3.15
CA GLY A 55 15.12 0.81 4.27
C GLY A 55 14.53 0.33 5.60
N PHE A 56 13.24 0.61 5.85
CA PHE A 56 12.53 0.10 7.02
C PHE A 56 12.45 -1.42 7.05
N PHE A 57 12.15 -2.05 5.91
CA PHE A 57 12.12 -3.51 5.81
C PHE A 57 13.51 -4.14 5.94
N GLU A 58 14.56 -3.48 5.44
CA GLU A 58 15.95 -3.89 5.69
C GLU A 58 16.29 -3.83 7.18
N PHE A 59 15.93 -2.76 7.86
CA PHE A 59 16.14 -2.62 9.30
C PHE A 59 15.41 -3.72 10.09
N ILE A 60 14.15 -4.00 9.77
CA ILE A 60 13.40 -5.12 10.36
C ILE A 60 14.08 -6.46 10.05
N GLY A 61 14.43 -6.70 8.78
CA GLY A 61 15.07 -7.94 8.35
C GLY A 61 16.44 -8.16 8.99
N TYR A 62 17.21 -7.08 9.19
CA TYR A 62 18.50 -7.09 9.86
C TYR A 62 18.33 -7.34 11.36
N SER A 63 17.40 -6.65 12.03
CA SER A 63 17.13 -6.85 13.47
C SER A 63 16.63 -8.26 13.79
N MET A 64 15.79 -8.85 12.92
CA MET A 64 15.33 -10.24 13.00
C MET A 64 16.45 -11.26 12.78
N ARG A 65 17.46 -10.93 11.95
CA ARG A 65 18.61 -11.80 11.68
C ARG A 65 19.70 -11.66 12.75
N TYR A 66 19.79 -10.50 13.40
CA TYR A 66 20.78 -10.19 14.44
C TYR A 66 20.36 -10.70 15.83
N LYS A 67 19.06 -10.74 16.15
CA LYS A 67 18.55 -11.32 17.40
C LYS A 67 18.23 -12.81 17.26
N ASN A 68 19.16 -13.64 17.73
CA ASN A 68 19.03 -15.01 18.26
C ASN A 68 19.13 -16.23 17.31
N ARG A 69 20.13 -17.09 17.62
CA ARG A 69 20.23 -18.53 17.25
C ARG A 69 18.97 -19.35 17.55
N ILE A 70 18.11 -18.87 18.43
CA ILE A 70 16.83 -19.51 18.81
C ILE A 70 15.74 -19.16 17.79
N VAL A 71 15.71 -17.92 17.30
CA VAL A 71 14.77 -17.46 16.27
C VAL A 71 15.08 -18.14 14.93
N SER A 72 16.35 -18.36 14.58
CA SER A 72 16.69 -19.13 13.36
C SER A 72 16.26 -20.60 13.42
N ARG A 73 16.21 -21.22 14.61
CA ARG A 73 15.71 -22.60 14.79
C ARG A 73 14.19 -22.67 14.72
N VAL A 74 13.47 -21.71 15.31
CA VAL A 74 12.00 -21.66 15.26
C VAL A 74 11.51 -21.21 13.88
N ILE A 75 12.18 -20.25 13.24
CA ILE A 75 11.96 -19.91 11.83
C ILE A 75 12.35 -21.10 10.96
N GLY A 76 13.45 -21.81 11.22
CA GLY A 76 13.80 -23.04 10.50
C GLY A 76 12.70 -24.09 10.57
N TYR A 77 12.11 -24.32 11.74
CA TYR A 77 10.97 -25.23 11.93
C TYR A 77 9.68 -24.71 11.28
N ALA A 78 9.38 -23.41 11.39
CA ALA A 78 8.20 -22.80 10.78
C ALA A 78 8.34 -22.66 9.25
N THR A 79 9.56 -22.57 8.72
CA THR A 79 9.88 -22.50 7.29
C THR A 79 9.94 -23.90 6.68
N ALA A 80 10.37 -24.91 7.44
CA ALA A 80 10.24 -26.32 7.08
C ALA A 80 8.79 -26.81 7.09
N LYS A 81 7.94 -26.27 7.98
CA LYS A 81 6.53 -26.66 8.13
C LYS A 81 5.54 -25.78 7.34
N SER A 82 5.89 -24.53 7.04
CA SER A 82 5.03 -23.66 6.22
C SER A 82 5.37 -23.82 4.74
N LYS A 83 4.32 -24.02 3.95
CA LYS A 83 4.32 -24.06 2.47
C LYS A 83 4.84 -22.77 1.79
N ARG A 84 5.57 -21.89 2.49
CA ARG A 84 6.15 -20.65 1.96
C ARG A 84 7.16 -20.91 0.83
N PHE A 85 7.82 -22.06 0.82
CA PHE A 85 8.73 -22.47 -0.25
C PHE A 85 8.04 -22.87 -1.57
N ARG A 86 6.71 -22.97 -1.63
CA ARG A 86 6.01 -23.11 -2.93
C ARG A 86 5.86 -21.76 -3.64
N ALA A 87 5.80 -20.65 -2.92
CA ALA A 87 5.64 -19.32 -3.52
C ALA A 87 6.85 -18.98 -4.41
N ASP A 88 8.07 -19.27 -3.97
CA ASP A 88 9.28 -19.05 -4.78
C ASP A 88 9.25 -19.86 -6.08
N ALA A 89 8.76 -21.11 -6.05
CA ALA A 89 8.60 -21.92 -7.24
C ALA A 89 7.51 -21.38 -8.18
N TYR A 90 6.43 -20.79 -7.66
CA TYR A 90 5.40 -20.14 -8.46
C TYR A 90 5.87 -18.79 -9.02
N ILE A 91 6.60 -18.00 -8.24
CA ILE A 91 7.19 -16.72 -8.67
C ILE A 91 8.24 -16.98 -9.74
N GLN A 92 9.13 -17.97 -9.55
CA GLN A 92 10.09 -18.36 -10.59
C GLN A 92 9.41 -18.93 -11.83
N LYS A 93 8.34 -19.72 -11.69
CA LYS A 93 7.55 -20.19 -12.85
C LYS A 93 6.85 -19.04 -13.57
N PHE A 94 6.37 -18.04 -12.83
CA PHE A 94 5.76 -16.84 -13.39
C PHE A 94 6.81 -15.95 -14.07
N GLU A 95 7.95 -15.67 -13.43
CA GLU A 95 9.09 -14.94 -14.00
C GLU A 95 9.61 -15.64 -15.26
N ARG A 96 9.65 -16.98 -15.29
CA ARG A 96 10.02 -17.74 -16.49
C ARG A 96 8.98 -17.69 -17.61
N ARG A 97 7.69 -17.59 -17.30
CA ARG A 97 6.60 -17.53 -18.31
C ARG A 97 6.35 -16.13 -18.86
N VAL A 98 6.47 -15.12 -18.01
CA VAL A 98 6.09 -13.73 -18.28
C VAL A 98 7.31 -12.82 -18.49
N GLY A 99 8.49 -13.28 -18.06
CA GLY A 99 9.71 -12.49 -18.08
C GLY A 99 9.75 -11.42 -16.98
N GLN A 100 10.92 -10.80 -16.82
CA GLN A 100 11.11 -9.69 -15.87
C GLN A 100 10.26 -8.48 -16.20
N PHE A 101 9.96 -8.26 -17.48
CA PHE A 101 9.18 -7.12 -17.95
C PHE A 101 7.70 -7.20 -17.54
N GLY A 102 7.02 -8.33 -17.79
CA GLY A 102 5.61 -8.44 -17.39
C GLY A 102 5.44 -8.53 -15.87
N PHE A 103 6.45 -9.03 -15.15
CA PHE A 103 6.48 -8.94 -13.70
C PHE A 103 6.62 -7.50 -13.20
N ALA A 104 7.53 -6.72 -13.80
CA ALA A 104 7.67 -5.29 -13.52
C ALA A 104 6.37 -4.52 -13.79
N LEU A 105 5.71 -4.79 -14.93
CA LEU A 105 4.39 -4.22 -15.26
C LEU A 105 3.31 -4.61 -14.24
N GLY A 106 3.29 -5.86 -13.80
CA GLY A 106 2.37 -6.31 -12.76
C GLY A 106 2.55 -5.53 -11.45
N VAL A 107 3.80 -5.25 -11.07
CA VAL A 107 4.11 -4.44 -9.88
C VAL A 107 3.74 -2.97 -10.08
N VAL A 108 3.98 -2.41 -11.27
CA VAL A 108 3.53 -1.06 -11.63
C VAL A 108 2.01 -0.96 -11.47
N GLY A 109 1.25 -1.90 -12.05
CA GLY A 109 -0.21 -1.95 -11.94
C GLY A 109 -0.70 -2.15 -10.50
N PHE A 110 -0.02 -3.00 -9.73
CA PHE A 110 -0.35 -3.19 -8.32
C PHE A 110 -0.09 -1.93 -7.49
N THR A 111 1.04 -1.27 -7.70
CA THR A 111 1.38 0.01 -7.07
C THR A 111 0.39 1.09 -7.47
N PHE A 112 -0.06 1.06 -8.72
CA PHE A 112 -1.03 2.01 -9.25
C PHE A 112 -2.39 1.93 -8.54
N LEU A 113 -2.85 0.71 -8.22
CA LEU A 113 -4.14 0.48 -7.58
C LEU A 113 -4.09 0.60 -6.06
N PHE A 114 -3.05 0.06 -5.43
CA PHE A 114 -2.98 -0.08 -3.96
C PHE A 114 -2.00 0.90 -3.32
N GLY A 115 -1.16 1.60 -4.08
CA GLY A 115 -0.16 2.52 -3.57
C GLY A 115 1.15 1.85 -3.13
N VAL A 116 2.12 2.69 -2.79
CA VAL A 116 3.51 2.29 -2.52
C VAL A 116 3.65 1.41 -1.29
N SER A 117 2.95 1.73 -0.19
CA SER A 117 3.07 0.99 1.07
C SER A 117 2.71 -0.49 0.90
N TRP A 118 1.60 -0.76 0.20
CA TRP A 118 1.13 -2.12 -0.07
C TRP A 118 2.03 -2.83 -1.07
N ALA A 119 2.47 -2.15 -2.13
CA ALA A 119 3.38 -2.71 -3.11
C ALA A 119 4.74 -3.09 -2.51
N ALA A 120 5.31 -2.23 -1.66
CA ALA A 120 6.56 -2.47 -0.97
C ALA A 120 6.42 -3.63 0.05
N LEU A 121 5.32 -3.68 0.79
CA LEU A 121 5.03 -4.79 1.71
C LEU A 121 4.90 -6.12 0.97
N CYS A 122 4.14 -6.15 -0.13
CA CYS A 122 4.04 -7.34 -0.99
C CYS A 122 5.40 -7.74 -1.56
N ALA A 123 6.20 -6.76 -2.03
CA ALA A 123 7.54 -6.99 -2.55
C ALA A 123 8.45 -7.64 -1.51
N TYR A 124 8.38 -7.17 -0.26
CA TYR A 124 9.13 -7.71 0.87
C TYR A 124 8.67 -9.13 1.25
N VAL A 125 7.37 -9.36 1.36
CA VAL A 125 6.80 -10.66 1.73
C VAL A 125 7.09 -11.74 0.69
N LEU A 126 7.11 -11.36 -0.59
CA LEU A 126 7.42 -12.25 -1.71
C LEU A 126 8.93 -12.34 -2.02
N ASN A 127 9.78 -11.70 -1.20
CA ASN A 127 11.24 -11.71 -1.30
C ASN A 127 11.77 -11.42 -2.72
N ILE A 128 11.21 -10.41 -3.36
CA ILE A 128 11.52 -10.07 -4.74
C ILE A 128 12.85 -9.30 -4.83
N LYS A 129 13.59 -9.49 -5.94
CA LYS A 129 14.86 -8.78 -6.19
C LYS A 129 14.69 -7.26 -6.15
N LYS A 130 15.35 -6.61 -5.19
CA LYS A 130 15.25 -5.18 -4.89
C LYS A 130 15.53 -4.25 -6.07
N LYS A 131 16.57 -4.51 -6.86
CA LYS A 131 17.03 -3.60 -7.92
C LYS A 131 15.93 -3.27 -8.94
N THR A 132 15.19 -4.28 -9.40
CA THR A 132 14.13 -4.10 -10.40
C THR A 132 12.84 -3.60 -9.76
N ILE A 133 12.48 -4.11 -8.58
CA ILE A 133 11.18 -3.80 -7.97
C ILE A 133 11.09 -2.36 -7.44
N ILE A 134 12.20 -1.79 -6.93
CA ILE A 134 12.22 -0.40 -6.47
C ILE A 134 11.88 0.53 -7.63
N ALA A 135 12.49 0.32 -8.80
CA ALA A 135 12.22 1.10 -9.99
C ALA A 135 10.76 0.92 -10.46
N SER A 136 10.25 -0.32 -10.50
CA SER A 136 8.87 -0.59 -10.89
C SER A 136 7.84 0.06 -9.95
N ILE A 137 8.08 0.01 -8.64
CA ILE A 137 7.20 0.65 -7.66
C ILE A 137 7.28 2.17 -7.81
N ALA A 138 8.49 2.75 -7.93
CA ALA A 138 8.64 4.19 -8.10
C ALA A 138 7.93 4.71 -9.37
N VAL A 139 8.12 4.02 -10.50
CA VAL A 139 7.43 4.35 -11.76
C VAL A 139 5.91 4.23 -11.60
N GLY A 140 5.43 3.13 -11.02
CA GLY A 140 4.00 2.95 -10.76
C GLY A 140 3.43 4.02 -9.83
N ALA A 141 4.19 4.46 -8.84
CA ALA A 141 3.77 5.49 -7.90
C ALA A 141 3.63 6.87 -8.56
N VAL A 142 4.57 7.24 -9.44
CA VAL A 142 4.51 8.50 -10.20
C VAL A 142 3.35 8.47 -11.19
N ILE A 143 3.23 7.40 -12.00
CA ILE A 143 2.15 7.26 -12.98
C ILE A 143 0.79 7.30 -12.28
N SER A 144 0.65 6.59 -11.15
CA SER A 144 -0.57 6.59 -10.34
C SER A 144 -0.89 7.98 -9.79
N SER A 145 0.09 8.67 -9.22
CA SER A 145 -0.11 10.00 -8.66
C SER A 145 -0.59 10.99 -9.71
N ILE A 146 0.04 10.99 -10.89
CA ILE A 146 -0.36 11.85 -12.02
C ILE A 146 -1.77 11.49 -12.48
N PHE A 147 -2.01 10.21 -12.81
CA PHE A 147 -3.30 9.74 -13.32
C PHE A 147 -4.45 10.08 -12.37
N TRP A 148 -4.33 9.72 -11.09
CA TRP A 148 -5.38 9.97 -10.11
C TRP A 148 -5.57 11.46 -9.88
N THR A 149 -4.53 12.28 -9.98
CA THR A 149 -4.66 13.74 -9.81
C THR A 149 -5.53 14.33 -10.91
N PHE A 150 -5.29 13.94 -12.17
CA PHE A 150 -6.13 14.37 -13.28
C PHE A 150 -7.55 13.78 -13.21
N ALA A 151 -7.69 12.52 -12.83
CA ALA A 151 -9.00 11.89 -12.66
C ALA A 151 -9.83 12.63 -11.59
N PHE A 152 -9.23 12.97 -10.45
CA PHE A 152 -9.92 13.71 -9.39
C PHE A 152 -10.12 15.18 -9.75
N ALA A 153 -9.23 15.81 -10.50
CA ALA A 153 -9.43 17.19 -10.97
C ALA A 153 -10.72 17.31 -11.80
N GLY A 154 -10.92 16.39 -12.77
CA GLY A 154 -12.15 16.36 -13.56
C GLY A 154 -13.41 16.08 -12.72
N ILE A 155 -13.29 15.35 -11.60
CA ILE A 155 -14.42 15.15 -10.67
C ILE A 155 -14.69 16.41 -9.84
N VAL A 156 -13.63 17.09 -9.37
CA VAL A 156 -13.75 18.30 -8.55
C VAL A 156 -14.38 19.45 -9.33
N GLU A 157 -14.10 19.58 -10.62
CA GLU A 157 -14.72 20.60 -11.49
C GLU A 157 -16.25 20.51 -11.55
N VAL A 158 -16.81 19.30 -11.37
CA VAL A 158 -18.26 19.07 -11.39
C VAL A 158 -18.88 19.20 -9.99
N LEU A 159 -18.07 19.19 -8.94
CA LEU A 159 -18.55 19.23 -7.56
C LEU A 159 -18.70 20.67 -7.05
N PRO A 160 -19.72 20.95 -6.19
CA PRO A 160 -19.89 22.27 -5.57
C PRO A 160 -18.70 22.70 -4.70
N SER A 161 -17.94 21.73 -4.17
CA SER A 161 -16.77 21.96 -3.33
C SER A 161 -15.84 20.76 -3.36
N PRO A 162 -14.50 20.95 -3.42
CA PRO A 162 -13.52 19.89 -3.30
C PRO A 162 -13.63 19.09 -1.98
N LEU A 163 -14.17 19.71 -0.93
CA LEU A 163 -14.39 19.06 0.37
C LEU A 163 -15.35 17.88 0.27
N ILE A 164 -16.32 17.93 -0.65
CA ILE A 164 -17.30 16.86 -0.84
C ILE A 164 -16.60 15.57 -1.26
N LEU A 165 -15.61 15.66 -2.15
CA LEU A 165 -14.82 14.51 -2.57
C LEU A 165 -14.09 13.86 -1.39
N TYR A 166 -13.47 14.69 -0.53
CA TYR A 166 -12.78 14.21 0.66
C TYR A 166 -13.74 13.54 1.66
N LEU A 167 -14.92 14.13 1.89
CA LEU A 167 -15.94 13.58 2.78
C LEU A 167 -16.53 12.26 2.25
N ILE A 168 -16.79 12.16 0.95
CA ILE A 168 -17.22 10.91 0.31
C ILE A 168 -16.16 9.82 0.54
N LEU A 169 -14.89 10.15 0.34
CA LEU A 169 -13.81 9.18 0.51
C LEU A 169 -13.69 8.68 1.95
N ILE A 170 -13.83 9.59 2.92
CA ILE A 170 -13.93 9.23 4.34
C ILE A 170 -15.11 8.29 4.57
N ALA A 171 -16.31 8.65 4.09
CA ALA A 171 -17.52 7.85 4.26
C ALA A 171 -17.37 6.44 3.66
N VAL A 172 -16.81 6.33 2.46
CA VAL A 172 -16.54 5.04 1.79
C VAL A 172 -15.53 4.21 2.60
N THR A 173 -14.47 4.83 3.12
CA THR A 173 -13.46 4.15 3.93
C THR A 173 -14.08 3.60 5.21
N PHE A 174 -14.88 4.39 5.93
CA PHE A 174 -15.59 3.94 7.12
C PHE A 174 -16.62 2.85 6.82
N ALA A 175 -17.39 2.98 5.73
CA ALA A 175 -18.35 1.97 5.31
C ALA A 175 -17.66 0.62 5.04
N PHE A 176 -16.50 0.63 4.37
CA PHE A 176 -15.74 -0.58 4.11
C PHE A 176 -15.21 -1.24 5.40
N ILE A 177 -14.70 -0.44 6.34
CA ILE A 177 -14.23 -0.91 7.65
C ILE A 177 -15.38 -1.54 8.45
N ILE A 178 -16.54 -0.86 8.52
CA ILE A 178 -17.73 -1.35 9.22
C ILE A 178 -18.22 -2.65 8.57
N TYR A 179 -18.32 -2.67 7.25
CA TYR A 179 -18.73 -3.86 6.50
C TYR A 179 -17.81 -5.06 6.78
N LYS A 180 -16.49 -4.85 6.75
CA LYS A 180 -15.50 -5.89 7.06
C LYS A 180 -15.68 -6.43 8.48
N LYS A 181 -15.82 -5.54 9.48
CA LYS A 181 -16.03 -5.93 10.87
C LYS A 181 -17.33 -6.71 11.08
N VAL A 182 -18.41 -6.32 10.39
CA VAL A 182 -19.69 -7.04 10.42
C VAL A 182 -19.55 -8.42 9.77
N ARG A 183 -18.86 -8.51 8.63
CA ARG A 183 -18.61 -9.78 7.93
C ARG A 183 -17.76 -10.73 8.78
N GLU A 184 -16.69 -10.23 9.39
CA GLU A 184 -15.84 -11.00 10.31
C GLU A 184 -16.64 -11.52 11.51
N ARG A 185 -17.46 -10.68 12.14
CA ARG A 185 -18.36 -11.13 13.23
C ARG A 185 -19.34 -12.20 12.78
N LYS A 186 -19.91 -12.08 11.57
CA LYS A 186 -20.80 -13.10 11.00
C LYS A 186 -20.06 -14.42 10.73
N LEU A 187 -18.84 -14.36 10.20
CA LEU A 187 -18.00 -15.54 9.95
C LEU A 187 -17.58 -16.22 11.26
N LEU A 188 -17.12 -15.45 12.25
CA LEU A 188 -16.78 -15.96 13.57
C LEU A 188 -17.99 -16.61 14.25
N ARG A 189 -19.17 -16.00 14.20
CA ARG A 189 -20.40 -16.63 14.73
C ARG A 189 -20.75 -17.92 14.00
N LYS A 190 -20.55 -18.00 12.68
CA LYS A 190 -20.79 -19.25 11.91
C LYS A 190 -19.81 -20.37 12.28
N ILE A 191 -18.55 -20.03 12.56
CA ILE A 191 -17.51 -21.02 12.95
C ILE A 191 -17.68 -21.47 14.40
N PHE A 192 -17.96 -20.54 15.32
CA PHE A 192 -18.02 -20.84 16.77
C PHE A 192 -19.37 -21.38 17.24
N ARG A 193 -20.50 -21.10 16.57
CA ARG A 193 -21.81 -21.67 16.94
C ARG A 193 -21.84 -23.21 16.95
N PRO A 194 -21.33 -23.93 15.94
CA PRO A 194 -21.35 -25.40 15.96
C PRO A 194 -20.36 -25.99 16.98
N LEU A 195 -19.24 -25.31 17.27
CA LEU A 195 -18.25 -25.75 18.26
C LEU A 195 -18.76 -25.66 19.71
N LEU A 196 -19.63 -24.71 20.02
CA LEU A 196 -20.26 -24.54 21.33
C LEU A 196 -21.49 -25.44 21.55
N LYS A 197 -22.03 -26.06 20.49
CA LYS A 197 -23.22 -26.92 20.56
C LYS A 197 -22.89 -28.42 20.76
N ASN A 198 -21.61 -28.79 20.65
CA ASN A 198 -21.09 -30.14 20.85
C ASN A 198 -20.34 -30.32 22.18
N ARG A 199 -20.52 -29.39 23.12
CA ARG A 199 -20.26 -29.59 24.56
C ARG A 199 -21.60 -29.54 25.27
#